data_AF-A0A0C2H3W4-F1
#
_entry.id   AF-A0A0C2H3W4-F1
#
_cell.length_a   1.000
_cell.length_b   1.000
_cell.length_c   1.000
_cell.angle_alpha   90.00
_cell.angle_beta   90.00
_cell.angle_gamma   90.00
#
_symmetry.space_group_name_H-M   'P 1'
#
loop_
_entity.id
_entity.type
_entity.pdbx_description
1 polymer ?
#
loop_
_entity_poly.entity_id
_entity_poly.type
_entity_poly.pdbx_seq_one_letter_code
_entity_poly.pdbx_strand_id
1 'polypeptide(L)'
;MILENEAHIWLLSCEKRRTEWADRMKAVRAMRKRDSRPEPIGRSSEEQIDFTIVDTWLASGSQLSSSSGGPGQSRARGGSDPHKMISSTISRYACRIIIDRENYDKAFLYAAGFDSVKNIFLGEKATKWMKRNGEMDGLTTNGILILHPNRNTEELSEEDVPLMYVWREVSVDGDIYTLRETRSSNARGALVPEETNMLQDGTLIDLCGATLLWRTADGLRKSPTAQELEMALDRLNAGKPQCPVNLNTLIIPKKKSSKGGGSRQPYVYLRCGHVQGKHEWGHHALSNGQQSYKCPICLAESERVIQIVQYV
;
A
#
# COMPACT_ATOMS: atom_id res chain seq x y z
N MET A 1 -11.43 -7.83 7.22
CA MET A 1 -10.16 -7.87 7.99
C MET A 1 -9.16 -7.00 7.25
N ILE A 2 -9.16 -5.69 7.53
CA ILE A 2 -8.20 -4.75 6.94
C ILE A 2 -7.16 -4.50 8.02
N LEU A 3 -5.97 -5.05 7.82
CA LEU A 3 -4.81 -4.81 8.66
C LEU A 3 -4.31 -3.38 8.38
N GLU A 4 -4.85 -2.38 9.05
CA GLU A 4 -4.20 -1.08 9.13
C GLU A 4 -3.22 -1.08 10.31
N ASN A 5 -1.96 -1.35 10.03
CA ASN A 5 -0.90 -0.57 10.65
C ASN A 5 -0.06 0.03 9.53
N GLU A 6 -0.12 1.37 9.44
CA GLU A 6 0.91 2.21 8.84
C GLU A 6 1.28 1.98 7.36
N ALA A 7 0.49 1.22 6.61
CA ALA A 7 0.44 1.34 5.16
C ALA A 7 -0.75 2.25 4.80
N HIS A 8 -0.50 3.55 4.61
CA HIS A 8 -1.49 4.45 4.04
C HIS A 8 -1.71 4.02 2.60
N ILE A 9 -2.80 3.27 2.40
CA ILE A 9 -3.27 2.89 1.09
C ILE A 9 -4.22 3.99 0.61
N TRP A 10 -3.90 4.59 -0.53
CA TRP A 10 -4.77 5.57 -1.15
C TRP A 10 -5.77 4.86 -2.06
N LEU A 11 -7.06 5.11 -1.87
CA LEU A 11 -8.11 4.48 -2.67
C LEU A 11 -8.29 5.27 -3.97
N LEU A 12 -8.15 4.61 -5.12
CA LEU A 12 -8.40 5.20 -6.44
C LEU A 12 -9.58 4.49 -7.11
N SER A 13 -10.52 5.24 -7.68
CA SER A 13 -11.65 4.65 -8.41
C SER A 13 -12.10 5.44 -9.64
N CYS A 14 -12.66 4.70 -10.61
CA CYS A 14 -13.39 5.20 -11.77
C CYS A 14 -14.89 5.30 -11.42
N GLU A 15 -15.47 6.50 -11.27
CA GLU A 15 -16.90 6.63 -10.95
C GLU A 15 -17.64 7.78 -11.66
N LYS A 16 -18.88 7.50 -12.11
CA LYS A 16 -19.69 8.36 -12.99
C LYS A 16 -20.49 9.47 -12.27
N ARG A 17 -20.82 9.34 -10.97
CA ARG A 17 -21.43 10.37 -10.06
C ARG A 17 -22.01 9.69 -8.79
N ARG A 18 -21.44 9.93 -7.60
CA ARG A 18 -22.16 10.29 -6.35
C ARG A 18 -21.17 10.61 -5.23
N THR A 19 -21.59 11.53 -4.35
CA THR A 19 -20.94 11.99 -3.12
C THR A 19 -21.38 11.09 -1.97
N GLU A 20 -20.47 10.37 -1.30
CA GLU A 20 -20.59 9.87 0.11
C GLU A 20 -19.55 8.78 0.43
N TRP A 21 -18.23 9.07 0.48
CA TRP A 21 -17.26 8.12 1.07
C TRP A 21 -16.05 8.82 1.74
N ALA A 22 -16.20 10.08 2.16
CA ALA A 22 -15.07 10.98 2.40
C ALA A 22 -14.51 11.04 3.83
N ASP A 23 -14.94 10.21 4.77
CA ASP A 23 -14.60 10.50 6.18
C ASP A 23 -13.38 9.76 6.74
N ARG A 24 -12.89 8.68 6.12
CA ARG A 24 -11.81 7.85 6.75
C ARG A 24 -10.71 7.31 5.84
N MET A 25 -10.91 7.22 4.52
CA MET A 25 -9.85 6.91 3.56
C MET A 25 -9.58 8.13 2.70
N LYS A 26 -8.31 8.43 2.39
CA LYS A 26 -7.97 9.43 1.36
C LYS A 26 -8.33 8.84 0.00
N ALA A 27 -9.62 8.89 -0.33
CA ALA A 27 -10.17 8.44 -1.59
C ALA A 27 -9.94 9.53 -2.65
N VAL A 28 -9.39 9.11 -3.78
CA VAL A 28 -9.02 9.95 -4.90
C VAL A 28 -9.81 9.47 -6.13
N ARG A 29 -10.39 10.40 -6.87
CA ARG A 29 -11.38 10.10 -7.92
C ARG A 29 -10.83 10.40 -9.31
N ALA A 30 -10.72 9.38 -10.16
CA ALA A 30 -10.56 9.58 -11.60
C ALA A 30 -11.86 10.11 -12.21
N MET A 31 -11.87 11.37 -12.66
CA MET A 31 -13.05 12.03 -13.21
C MET A 31 -13.12 11.92 -14.75
N ARG A 32 -14.35 11.87 -15.27
CA ARG A 32 -14.65 11.84 -16.70
C ARG A 32 -14.23 13.13 -17.41
N LYS A 33 -13.12 13.11 -18.17
CA LYS A 33 -12.78 14.17 -19.14
C LYS A 33 -13.39 13.89 -20.53
N ARG A 34 -13.23 14.79 -21.50
CA ARG A 34 -13.79 14.66 -22.87
C ARG A 34 -12.93 13.86 -23.85
N ASP A 35 -11.63 13.69 -23.56
CA ASP A 35 -10.64 12.95 -24.39
C ASP A 35 -9.89 11.87 -23.59
N SER A 36 -9.44 10.76 -24.21
CA SER A 36 -8.73 9.62 -23.58
C SER A 36 -7.33 10.01 -23.10
N ARG A 37 -7.28 11.09 -22.34
CA ARG A 37 -6.09 11.67 -21.77
C ARG A 37 -5.66 10.76 -20.60
N PRO A 38 -4.37 10.43 -20.50
CA PRO A 38 -3.83 9.79 -19.32
C PRO A 38 -4.08 10.66 -18.09
N GLU A 39 -4.44 10.06 -16.96
CA GLU A 39 -4.53 10.73 -15.66
C GLU A 39 -3.19 10.53 -14.93
N PRO A 40 -2.28 11.53 -14.88
CA PRO A 40 -0.96 11.37 -14.29
C PRO A 40 -1.00 11.47 -12.77
N ILE A 41 -0.23 10.60 -12.13
CA ILE A 41 -0.12 10.49 -10.68
C ILE A 41 1.34 10.73 -10.30
N GLY A 42 1.58 11.47 -9.23
CA GLY A 42 2.93 11.66 -8.71
C GLY A 42 2.98 12.63 -7.53
N ARG A 43 4.17 12.93 -7.03
CA ARG A 43 4.32 13.86 -5.90
C ARG A 43 4.40 15.34 -6.28
N SER A 44 4.49 15.64 -7.58
CA SER A 44 4.56 17.03 -8.03
C SER A 44 3.22 17.73 -7.78
N SER A 45 3.26 19.01 -7.44
CA SER A 45 2.09 19.88 -7.35
C SER A 45 1.86 20.69 -8.64
N GLU A 46 2.48 20.27 -9.75
CA GLU A 46 2.30 20.91 -11.06
C GLU A 46 0.94 20.53 -11.67
N GLU A 47 0.38 21.42 -12.49
CA GLU A 47 -1.00 21.32 -13.00
C GLU A 47 -1.27 20.09 -13.89
N GLN A 48 -0.24 19.49 -14.49
CA GLN A 48 -0.41 18.26 -15.28
C GLN A 48 -0.58 17.01 -14.41
N ILE A 49 -0.30 17.07 -13.10
CA ILE A 49 -0.60 15.99 -12.17
C ILE A 49 -2.07 16.06 -11.78
N ASP A 50 -2.82 15.05 -12.15
CA ASP A 50 -4.23 14.93 -11.76
C ASP A 50 -4.36 14.49 -10.30
N PHE A 51 -3.42 13.66 -9.80
CA PHE A 51 -3.42 13.16 -8.43
C PHE A 51 -2.07 13.29 -7.74
N THR A 52 -1.97 14.26 -6.83
CA THR A 52 -0.79 14.46 -6.00
C THR A 52 -0.75 13.50 -4.83
N ILE A 53 0.28 12.65 -4.76
CA ILE A 53 0.50 11.68 -3.69
C ILE A 53 1.78 12.02 -2.93
N VAL A 54 1.72 11.97 -1.61
CA VAL A 54 2.87 12.12 -0.72
C VAL A 54 3.16 10.80 -0.02
N ASP A 55 4.40 10.63 0.42
CA ASP A 55 4.79 9.42 1.14
C ASP A 55 3.88 9.15 2.33
N THR A 56 3.57 7.88 2.49
CA THR A 56 2.75 7.33 3.55
C THR A 56 3.24 7.73 4.95
N TRP A 57 4.56 7.79 5.17
CA TRP A 57 5.13 8.21 6.46
C TRP A 57 4.94 9.70 6.78
N LEU A 58 4.82 10.56 5.76
CA LEU A 58 4.46 11.98 5.94
C LEU A 58 2.98 12.15 6.28
N ALA A 59 2.12 11.26 5.75
CA ALA A 59 0.69 11.27 6.01
C ALA A 59 0.31 10.75 7.41
N SER A 60 1.17 9.97 8.07
CA SER A 60 0.96 9.38 9.41
C SER A 60 0.89 10.37 10.57
N GLY A 61 1.13 11.67 10.36
CA GLY A 61 1.07 12.66 11.45
C GLY A 61 2.05 12.38 12.59
N SER A 62 3.14 11.65 12.33
CA SER A 62 4.28 11.65 13.24
C SER A 62 4.86 13.06 13.19
N GLN A 63 4.35 13.92 14.06
CA GLN A 63 5.01 15.14 14.44
C GLN A 63 6.36 14.73 15.04
N LEU A 64 7.39 14.58 14.20
CA LEU A 64 8.69 15.08 14.61
C LEU A 64 8.49 16.58 14.78
N SER A 65 8.20 16.94 16.02
CA SER A 65 8.10 18.27 16.59
C SER A 65 8.67 19.36 15.68
N SER A 66 7.81 20.00 14.90
CA SER A 66 8.04 21.40 14.57
C SER A 66 7.74 22.18 15.86
N SER A 67 8.72 22.20 16.77
CA SER A 67 8.65 23.02 17.97
C SER A 67 8.66 24.49 17.54
N SER A 68 7.47 25.06 17.49
CA SER A 68 7.21 26.49 17.58
C SER A 68 8.09 27.11 18.67
N GLY A 69 8.76 28.20 18.32
CA GLY A 69 9.74 28.88 19.15
C GLY A 69 9.17 29.36 20.49
N GLY A 70 9.98 29.18 21.53
CA GLY A 70 9.92 29.89 22.80
C GLY A 70 11.36 30.20 23.25
N PRO A 71 11.65 31.38 23.83
CA PRO A 71 13.02 31.82 24.06
C PRO A 71 13.54 31.30 25.42
N GLY A 72 14.74 30.71 25.43
CA GLY A 72 15.56 30.61 26.64
C GLY A 72 16.38 29.33 26.80
N GLN A 73 17.71 29.47 26.63
CA GLN A 73 18.83 28.73 27.29
C GLN A 73 18.86 27.18 27.14
N SER A 74 19.97 26.47 26.92
CA SER A 74 21.41 26.72 27.00
C SER A 74 22.14 25.57 26.28
N ARG A 75 23.38 25.85 25.87
CA ARG A 75 24.29 25.06 25.01
C ARG A 75 24.71 23.70 25.61
N ALA A 76 24.70 22.64 24.79
CA ALA A 76 25.66 21.53 24.87
C ALA A 76 25.86 20.89 23.47
N ARG A 77 27.11 20.66 23.11
CA ARG A 77 27.62 20.30 21.77
C ARG A 77 27.44 18.81 21.47
N GLY A 78 26.86 18.51 20.32
CA GLY A 78 26.92 17.21 19.64
C GLY A 78 26.31 17.37 18.25
N GLY A 79 27.16 17.48 17.22
CA GLY A 79 26.72 17.78 15.85
C GLY A 79 26.00 16.60 15.22
N SER A 80 24.67 16.66 15.15
CA SER A 80 23.87 15.97 14.15
C SER A 80 22.96 16.99 13.47
N ASP A 81 23.05 17.04 12.15
CA ASP A 81 22.39 18.01 11.28
C ASP A 81 20.86 17.96 11.46
N PRO A 82 20.17 19.06 11.83
CA PRO A 82 18.71 19.09 12.01
C PRO A 82 17.92 18.97 10.68
N HIS A 83 18.61 18.88 9.55
CA HIS A 83 18.03 18.92 8.21
C HIS A 83 18.30 17.67 7.37
N LYS A 84 18.33 16.46 7.98
CA LYS A 84 18.12 15.26 7.18
C LYS A 84 16.65 15.19 6.76
N MET A 85 16.25 16.10 5.86
CA MET A 85 14.99 16.03 5.12
C MET A 85 14.95 14.65 4.48
N ILE A 86 14.11 13.77 5.01
CA ILE A 86 13.90 12.46 4.40
C ILE A 86 13.32 12.75 3.01
N SER A 87 14.12 12.48 1.98
CA SER A 87 13.69 12.68 0.61
C SER A 87 12.57 11.68 0.32
N SER A 88 11.46 12.20 -0.21
CA SER A 88 10.40 11.37 -0.80
C SER A 88 11.01 10.42 -1.82
N THR A 89 10.60 9.15 -1.76
CA THR A 89 10.98 8.13 -2.74
C THR A 89 9.98 8.02 -3.90
N ILE A 90 8.84 8.72 -3.80
CA ILE A 90 7.82 8.82 -4.85
C ILE A 90 8.34 9.70 -5.99
N SER A 91 8.13 9.27 -7.22
CA SER A 91 8.51 10.06 -8.40
C SER A 91 7.60 11.28 -8.59
N ARG A 92 8.17 12.39 -9.10
CA ARG A 92 7.40 13.61 -9.42
C ARG A 92 6.25 13.33 -10.39
N TYR A 93 6.55 12.52 -11.40
CA TYR A 93 5.63 12.02 -12.42
C TYR A 93 5.70 10.48 -12.36
N ALA A 94 4.97 9.87 -11.42
CA ALA A 94 5.17 8.48 -11.04
C ALA A 94 4.56 7.50 -12.06
N CYS A 95 3.29 7.67 -12.40
CA CYS A 95 2.60 6.80 -13.33
C CYS A 95 1.45 7.53 -14.04
N ARG A 96 0.83 6.85 -14.99
CA ARG A 96 -0.37 7.26 -15.71
C ARG A 96 -1.38 6.14 -15.67
N ILE A 97 -2.65 6.49 -15.49
CA ILE A 97 -3.76 5.57 -15.72
C ILE A 97 -4.54 6.04 -16.94
N ILE A 98 -4.75 5.14 -17.89
CA ILE A 98 -5.53 5.39 -19.11
C ILE A 98 -6.80 4.56 -19.03
N ILE A 99 -7.96 5.22 -19.10
CA ILE A 99 -9.26 4.55 -19.05
C ILE A 99 -9.82 4.51 -20.47
N ASP A 100 -10.23 3.32 -20.92
CA ASP A 100 -10.93 3.15 -22.19
C ASP A 100 -12.32 3.79 -22.10
N ARG A 101 -12.65 4.64 -23.07
CA ARG A 101 -13.92 5.38 -23.12
C ARG A 101 -15.05 4.57 -23.73
N GLU A 102 -14.72 3.60 -24.56
CA GLU A 102 -15.70 2.72 -25.17
C GLU A 102 -16.04 1.59 -24.19
N ASN A 103 -15.04 1.14 -23.42
CA ASN A 103 -15.21 0.20 -22.31
C ASN A 103 -14.70 0.78 -21.00
N TYR A 104 -15.55 1.50 -20.29
CA TYR A 104 -15.22 2.15 -19.00
C TYR A 104 -14.75 1.19 -17.89
N ASP A 105 -14.92 -0.11 -18.08
CA ASP A 105 -14.45 -1.16 -17.17
C ASP A 105 -12.97 -1.51 -17.40
N LYS A 106 -12.36 -1.01 -18.49
CA LYS A 106 -10.94 -1.20 -18.80
C LYS A 106 -10.14 0.04 -18.45
N ALA A 107 -9.18 -0.13 -17.55
CA ALA A 107 -8.20 0.89 -17.20
C ALA A 107 -6.81 0.26 -17.24
N PHE A 108 -5.80 1.00 -17.68
CA PHE A 108 -4.45 0.50 -17.93
C PHE A 108 -3.42 1.37 -17.20
N LEU A 109 -2.47 0.73 -16.53
CA LEU A 109 -1.38 1.39 -15.81
C LEU A 109 -0.13 1.51 -16.68
N TYR A 110 0.52 2.67 -16.63
CA TYR A 110 1.80 2.91 -17.30
C TYR A 110 2.75 3.59 -16.33
N ALA A 111 4.03 3.21 -16.34
CA ALA A 111 5.03 3.91 -15.55
C ALA A 111 5.37 5.28 -16.15
N ALA A 112 5.85 6.16 -15.28
CA ALA A 112 6.13 7.56 -15.52
C ALA A 112 4.88 8.39 -15.92
N GLY A 113 4.97 9.69 -15.68
CA GLY A 113 4.03 10.68 -16.18
C GLY A 113 4.71 11.70 -17.07
N PHE A 114 3.91 12.43 -17.84
CA PHE A 114 4.39 13.54 -18.64
C PHE A 114 4.69 14.76 -17.75
N ASP A 115 5.77 15.47 -18.06
CA ASP A 115 6.04 16.79 -17.49
C ASP A 115 5.21 17.89 -18.18
N SER A 116 5.45 19.15 -17.81
CA SER A 116 4.72 20.32 -18.34
C SER A 116 4.96 20.57 -19.83
N VAL A 117 6.01 19.98 -20.41
CA VAL A 117 6.31 20.02 -21.84
C VAL A 117 5.88 18.75 -22.58
N LYS A 118 5.04 17.92 -21.94
CA LYS A 118 4.50 16.67 -22.50
C LYS A 118 5.56 15.61 -22.83
N ASN A 119 6.68 15.61 -22.10
CA ASN A 119 7.75 14.61 -22.26
C ASN A 119 7.83 13.69 -21.05
N ILE A 120 8.32 12.47 -21.28
CA ILE A 120 8.70 11.54 -20.22
C ILE A 120 10.22 11.60 -20.07
N PHE A 121 10.68 12.21 -18.99
CA PHE A 121 12.09 12.20 -18.64
C PHE A 121 12.41 10.99 -17.75
N LEU A 122 13.17 10.05 -18.29
CA LEU A 122 13.78 8.98 -17.53
C LEU A 122 15.20 9.40 -17.11
N GLY A 123 15.50 9.34 -15.82
CA GLY A 123 16.82 9.71 -15.30
C GLY A 123 17.96 8.88 -15.89
N GLU A 124 19.20 9.32 -15.70
CA GLU A 124 20.39 8.66 -16.27
C GLU A 124 20.55 7.20 -15.83
N LYS A 125 20.13 6.89 -14.60
CA LYS A 125 20.16 5.53 -14.04
C LYS A 125 18.96 4.67 -14.45
N ALA A 126 17.97 5.24 -15.14
CA ALA A 126 16.80 4.49 -15.56
C ALA A 126 17.18 3.48 -16.65
N THR A 127 16.66 2.26 -16.55
CA THR A 127 16.82 1.23 -17.57
C THR A 127 16.00 1.60 -18.81
N LYS A 128 16.62 1.62 -19.98
CA LYS A 128 15.98 1.97 -21.27
C LYS A 128 16.45 0.99 -22.34
N TRP A 129 15.58 0.61 -23.26
CA TRP A 129 15.93 -0.29 -24.35
C TRP A 129 15.04 -0.04 -25.56
N MET A 130 15.47 -0.57 -26.71
CA MET A 130 14.65 -0.66 -27.91
C MET A 130 14.00 -2.05 -27.95
N LYS A 131 12.68 -2.09 -28.12
CA LYS A 131 11.89 -3.32 -28.32
C LYS A 131 12.17 -3.90 -29.71
N ARG A 132 11.73 -5.14 -29.94
CA ARG A 132 11.90 -5.84 -31.23
C ARG A 132 11.22 -5.13 -32.41
N ASN A 133 10.15 -4.38 -32.14
CA ASN A 133 9.42 -3.58 -33.13
C ASN A 133 10.08 -2.21 -33.42
N GLY A 134 11.20 -1.89 -32.78
CA GLY A 134 11.92 -0.61 -32.94
C GLY A 134 11.44 0.51 -32.01
N GLU A 135 10.43 0.29 -31.19
CA GLU A 135 9.95 1.28 -30.22
C GLU A 135 10.84 1.34 -28.98
N MET A 136 10.94 2.50 -28.36
CA MET A 136 11.71 2.69 -27.13
C MET A 136 10.83 2.46 -25.91
N ASP A 137 11.38 1.76 -24.91
CA ASP A 137 10.73 1.57 -23.61
C ASP A 137 11.76 1.74 -22.48
N GLY A 138 11.28 1.78 -21.24
CA GLY A 138 12.11 1.91 -20.08
C GLY A 138 11.38 1.65 -18.78
N LEU A 139 12.15 1.58 -17.69
CA LEU A 139 11.66 1.52 -16.33
C LEU A 139 12.04 2.81 -15.61
N THR A 140 11.17 3.33 -14.75
CA THR A 140 11.52 4.45 -13.87
C THR A 140 12.60 4.03 -12.88
N THR A 141 13.37 4.96 -12.31
CA THR A 141 14.48 4.60 -11.42
C THR A 141 14.07 3.66 -10.29
N ASN A 142 12.96 3.91 -9.60
CA ASN A 142 12.50 3.11 -8.46
C ASN A 142 11.44 2.03 -8.79
N GLY A 143 10.95 2.03 -10.04
CA GLY A 143 9.90 1.14 -10.51
C GLY A 143 8.50 1.53 -10.03
N ILE A 144 7.50 1.20 -10.85
CA ILE A 144 6.08 1.21 -10.49
C ILE A 144 5.65 -0.24 -10.44
N LEU A 145 5.20 -0.70 -9.27
CA LEU A 145 4.83 -2.10 -9.10
C LEU A 145 3.31 -2.26 -9.13
N ILE A 146 2.86 -3.36 -9.72
CA ILE A 146 1.45 -3.75 -9.81
C ILE A 146 1.27 -5.14 -9.20
N LEU A 147 0.18 -5.33 -8.48
CA LEU A 147 -0.22 -6.63 -7.96
C LEU A 147 -1.71 -6.80 -8.15
N HIS A 148 -2.09 -7.87 -8.83
CA HIS A 148 -3.47 -8.32 -8.93
C HIS A 148 -3.72 -9.38 -7.84
N PRO A 149 -4.65 -9.14 -6.90
CA PRO A 149 -5.05 -10.21 -5.99
C PRO A 149 -5.79 -11.26 -6.82
N ASN A 150 -5.15 -12.40 -7.07
CA ASN A 150 -5.74 -13.51 -7.83
C ASN A 150 -7.11 -13.89 -7.22
N ARG A 151 -8.18 -13.67 -7.99
CA ARG A 151 -9.56 -14.04 -7.60
C ARG A 151 -10.00 -15.39 -8.16
N ASN A 152 -9.37 -15.88 -9.23
CA ASN A 152 -9.82 -17.07 -9.93
C ASN A 152 -9.03 -18.33 -9.54
N THR A 153 -8.92 -18.60 -8.24
CA THR A 153 -8.42 -19.89 -7.75
C THR A 153 -9.51 -20.97 -7.73
N GLU A 154 -10.78 -20.61 -7.97
CA GLU A 154 -11.90 -21.55 -7.87
C GLU A 154 -11.93 -22.62 -8.99
N GLU A 155 -11.06 -22.52 -10.00
CA GLU A 155 -10.95 -23.47 -11.12
C GLU A 155 -9.60 -24.20 -11.20
N LEU A 156 -8.69 -24.03 -10.23
CA LEU A 156 -7.33 -24.58 -10.29
C LEU A 156 -7.11 -25.70 -9.27
N SER A 157 -6.53 -26.82 -9.72
CA SER A 157 -6.06 -27.93 -8.89
C SER A 157 -5.04 -27.48 -7.85
N GLU A 158 -4.96 -28.17 -6.70
CA GLU A 158 -4.03 -27.83 -5.59
C GLU A 158 -2.55 -27.74 -6.02
N GLU A 159 -2.16 -28.39 -7.12
CA GLU A 159 -0.80 -28.36 -7.67
C GLU A 159 -0.51 -27.15 -8.61
N ASP A 160 -1.55 -26.45 -9.09
CA ASP A 160 -1.45 -25.31 -10.03
C ASP A 160 -1.86 -23.98 -9.41
N VAL A 161 -2.00 -23.90 -8.08
CA VAL A 161 -2.36 -22.67 -7.38
C VAL A 161 -1.28 -21.62 -7.67
N PRO A 162 -1.56 -20.59 -8.49
CA PRO A 162 -0.56 -19.59 -8.80
C PRO A 162 -0.22 -18.87 -7.50
N LEU A 163 1.05 -18.52 -7.32
CA LEU A 163 1.49 -17.76 -6.16
C LEU A 163 0.53 -16.58 -5.96
N MET A 164 -0.24 -16.60 -4.87
CA MET A 164 -1.08 -15.46 -4.55
C MET A 164 -0.15 -14.28 -4.25
N TYR A 165 -0.53 -13.08 -4.71
CA TYR A 165 0.15 -11.84 -4.35
C TYR A 165 1.55 -11.65 -4.99
N VAL A 166 1.72 -12.01 -6.27
CA VAL A 166 2.95 -11.68 -7.03
C VAL A 166 2.94 -10.20 -7.43
N TRP A 167 4.00 -9.49 -7.07
CA TRP A 167 4.26 -8.15 -7.60
C TRP A 167 4.99 -8.24 -8.93
N ARG A 168 4.58 -7.40 -9.87
CA ARG A 168 5.27 -7.15 -11.14
C ARG A 168 5.68 -5.70 -11.25
N GLU A 169 6.62 -5.43 -12.15
CA GLU A 169 7.01 -4.07 -12.52
C GLU A 169 6.40 -3.70 -13.87
N VAL A 170 5.80 -2.50 -13.95
CA VAL A 170 5.19 -1.97 -15.18
C VAL A 170 6.18 -1.04 -15.86
N SER A 171 6.34 -1.16 -17.18
CA SER A 171 7.20 -0.26 -17.97
C SER A 171 6.50 1.04 -18.35
N VAL A 172 7.27 1.96 -18.95
CA VAL A 172 6.73 3.23 -19.47
C VAL A 172 5.72 3.01 -20.59
N ASP A 173 5.97 1.98 -21.41
CA ASP A 173 5.08 1.57 -22.50
C ASP A 173 4.00 0.56 -22.07
N GLY A 174 4.00 0.15 -20.80
CA GLY A 174 2.94 -0.68 -20.21
C GLY A 174 3.18 -2.20 -20.28
N ASP A 175 4.37 -2.64 -20.68
CA ASP A 175 4.78 -4.04 -20.60
C ASP A 175 4.96 -4.47 -19.13
N ILE A 176 4.73 -5.76 -18.85
CA ILE A 176 4.85 -6.34 -17.52
C ILE A 176 6.15 -7.12 -17.39
N TYR A 177 6.89 -6.87 -16.30
CA TYR A 177 8.15 -7.53 -15.99
C TYR A 177 8.13 -8.16 -14.59
N THR A 178 8.93 -9.20 -14.39
CA THR A 178 9.27 -9.67 -13.03
C THR A 178 9.95 -8.54 -12.24
N LEU A 179 9.95 -8.64 -10.92
CA LEU A 179 10.73 -7.72 -10.10
C LEU A 179 12.22 -7.79 -10.46
N ARG A 180 12.89 -6.66 -10.28
CA ARG A 180 14.36 -6.59 -10.22
C ARG A 180 14.84 -7.34 -8.97
N GLU A 181 16.09 -7.78 -8.99
CA GLU A 181 16.73 -8.43 -7.84
C GLU A 181 16.70 -7.53 -6.59
N THR A 182 16.96 -6.23 -6.78
CA THR A 182 16.83 -5.22 -5.74
C THR A 182 16.09 -4.01 -6.30
N ARG A 183 15.25 -3.38 -5.46
CA ARG A 183 14.52 -2.18 -5.87
C ARG A 183 15.51 -1.09 -6.27
N SER A 184 15.22 -0.42 -7.37
CA SER A 184 16.07 0.59 -7.99
C SER A 184 17.36 0.10 -8.66
N SER A 185 17.57 -1.22 -8.80
CA SER A 185 18.65 -1.78 -9.62
C SER A 185 18.49 -1.41 -11.10
N ASN A 186 19.57 -1.24 -11.85
CA ASN A 186 19.48 -0.98 -13.29
C ASN A 186 19.18 -2.25 -14.11
N ALA A 187 19.26 -3.44 -13.48
CA ALA A 187 18.92 -4.70 -14.10
C ALA A 187 17.40 -4.91 -14.11
N ARG A 188 16.83 -4.87 -15.30
CA ARG A 188 15.42 -5.17 -15.59
C ARG A 188 15.12 -6.65 -15.31
N GLY A 189 13.92 -6.96 -14.80
CA GLY A 189 13.40 -8.32 -14.71
C GLY A 189 13.08 -8.96 -16.06
N ALA A 190 12.60 -10.21 -16.05
CA ALA A 190 12.16 -10.88 -17.28
C ALA A 190 10.80 -10.34 -17.74
N LEU A 191 10.59 -10.24 -19.06
CA LEU A 191 9.28 -9.89 -19.64
C LEU A 191 8.28 -11.02 -19.34
N VAL A 192 7.06 -10.63 -19.00
CA VAL A 192 5.95 -11.52 -18.63
C VAL A 192 4.79 -11.25 -19.61
N PRO A 193 4.86 -11.74 -20.86
CA PRO A 193 3.88 -11.39 -21.92
C PRO A 193 2.46 -11.91 -21.65
N GLU A 194 2.31 -12.88 -20.76
CA GLU A 194 1.04 -13.46 -20.34
C GLU A 194 0.27 -12.60 -19.34
N GLU A 195 0.92 -11.62 -18.70
CA GLU A 195 0.29 -10.70 -17.76
C GLU A 195 0.01 -9.34 -18.40
N THR A 196 -0.96 -8.63 -17.84
CA THR A 196 -1.47 -7.36 -18.39
C THR A 196 -1.32 -6.22 -17.40
N ASN A 197 -1.15 -5.00 -17.91
CA ASN A 197 -1.24 -3.77 -17.13
C ASN A 197 -2.69 -3.28 -16.92
N MET A 198 -3.69 -4.06 -17.36
CA MET A 198 -5.10 -3.75 -17.14
C MET A 198 -5.48 -3.91 -15.67
N LEU A 199 -5.91 -2.81 -15.04
CA LEU A 199 -6.29 -2.74 -13.64
C LEU A 199 -7.58 -3.52 -13.37
N GLN A 200 -7.48 -4.49 -12.45
CA GLN A 200 -8.59 -5.30 -11.95
C GLN A 200 -9.08 -4.78 -10.60
N ASP A 201 -10.35 -5.00 -10.24
CA ASP A 201 -10.85 -4.59 -8.92
C ASP A 201 -10.02 -5.19 -7.78
N GLY A 202 -9.47 -4.33 -6.91
CA GLY A 202 -8.58 -4.74 -5.83
C GLY A 202 -7.09 -4.67 -6.16
N THR A 203 -6.71 -4.28 -7.38
CA THR A 203 -5.30 -4.13 -7.78
C THR A 203 -4.56 -3.17 -6.86
N LEU A 204 -3.37 -3.54 -6.41
CA LEU A 204 -2.45 -2.69 -5.66
C LEU A 204 -1.39 -2.10 -6.59
N ILE A 205 -1.04 -0.83 -6.36
CA ILE A 205 -0.04 -0.10 -7.14
C ILE A 205 0.97 0.53 -6.18
N ASP A 206 2.24 0.10 -6.19
CA ASP A 206 3.30 0.66 -5.34
C ASP A 206 4.08 1.75 -6.11
N LEU A 207 4.05 2.98 -5.58
CA LEU A 207 4.71 4.17 -6.12
C LEU A 207 6.07 4.50 -5.48
N CYS A 208 6.63 3.55 -4.73
CA CYS A 208 7.85 3.68 -3.93
C CYS A 208 7.70 4.72 -2.83
N GLY A 209 6.76 4.51 -1.92
CA GLY A 209 6.53 5.41 -0.77
C GLY A 209 5.05 5.55 -0.40
N ALA A 210 4.18 5.19 -1.34
CA ALA A 210 2.75 5.01 -1.11
C ALA A 210 2.24 3.84 -1.97
N THR A 211 1.23 3.14 -1.47
CA THR A 211 0.52 2.10 -2.22
C THR A 211 -0.88 2.60 -2.52
N LEU A 212 -1.33 2.46 -3.76
CA LEU A 212 -2.71 2.74 -4.14
C LEU A 212 -3.50 1.43 -4.20
N LEU A 213 -4.78 1.47 -3.83
CA LEU A 213 -5.75 0.43 -4.10
C LEU A 213 -6.68 0.91 -5.21
N TRP A 214 -6.67 0.22 -6.34
CA TRP A 214 -7.64 0.44 -7.41
C TRP A 214 -8.95 -0.30 -7.12
N ARG A 215 -10.06 0.42 -7.18
CA ARG A 215 -11.41 -0.15 -7.15
C ARG A 215 -12.17 0.25 -8.39
N THR A 216 -12.74 -0.74 -9.05
CA THR A 216 -13.68 -0.51 -10.16
C THR A 216 -14.97 0.11 -9.61
N ALA A 217 -15.74 0.76 -10.47
CA ALA A 217 -17.05 1.27 -10.08
C ALA A 217 -17.95 0.16 -9.51
N ASP A 218 -17.87 -1.03 -10.11
CA ASP A 218 -18.66 -2.19 -9.69
C ASP A 218 -18.20 -2.77 -8.37
N GLY A 219 -16.88 -2.93 -8.21
CA GLY A 219 -16.30 -3.35 -6.96
C GLY A 219 -16.63 -2.38 -5.83
N LEU A 220 -16.60 -1.06 -6.07
CA LEU A 220 -17.02 -0.08 -5.07
C LEU A 220 -18.49 -0.25 -4.67
N ARG A 221 -19.41 -0.40 -5.64
CA ARG A 221 -20.83 -0.65 -5.36
C ARG A 221 -21.07 -1.91 -4.54
N LYS A 222 -20.21 -2.93 -4.73
CA LYS A 222 -20.22 -4.20 -3.99
C LYS A 222 -19.36 -4.17 -2.73
N SER A 223 -18.87 -3.01 -2.31
CA SER A 223 -18.11 -2.93 -1.06
C SER A 223 -18.98 -3.33 0.13
N PRO A 224 -18.45 -4.11 1.08
CA PRO A 224 -19.18 -4.43 2.30
C PRO A 224 -19.62 -3.17 3.03
N THR A 225 -20.88 -3.16 3.46
CA THR A 225 -21.43 -2.16 4.37
C THR A 225 -20.87 -2.33 5.78
N ALA A 226 -20.96 -1.28 6.61
CA ALA A 226 -20.58 -1.35 8.02
C ALA A 226 -21.34 -2.47 8.75
N GLN A 227 -22.63 -2.63 8.44
CA GLN A 227 -23.48 -3.69 9.00
C GLN A 227 -22.99 -5.09 8.60
N GLU A 228 -22.66 -5.31 7.33
CA GLU A 228 -22.13 -6.60 6.87
C GLU A 228 -20.79 -6.92 7.54
N LEU A 229 -19.93 -5.91 7.74
CA LEU A 229 -18.67 -6.08 8.46
C LEU A 229 -18.89 -6.44 9.94
N GLU A 230 -19.86 -5.80 10.61
CA GLU A 230 -20.26 -6.14 11.97
C GLU A 230 -20.83 -7.56 12.05
N MET A 231 -21.70 -7.95 11.12
CA MET A 231 -22.25 -9.31 11.07
C MET A 231 -21.15 -10.37 10.83
N ALA A 232 -20.18 -10.07 9.95
CA ALA A 232 -19.04 -10.95 9.73
C ALA A 232 -18.17 -11.09 11.00
N LEU A 233 -17.97 -10.00 11.74
CA LEU A 233 -17.27 -10.03 13.02
C LEU A 233 -18.04 -10.85 14.07
N ASP A 234 -19.36 -10.65 14.17
CA ASP A 234 -20.20 -11.37 15.11
C ASP A 234 -20.17 -12.87 14.83
N ARG A 235 -20.22 -13.27 13.55
CA ARG A 235 -20.02 -14.66 13.12
C ARG A 235 -18.64 -15.20 13.51
N LEU A 236 -17.58 -14.43 13.30
CA LEU A 236 -16.22 -14.84 13.65
C LEU A 236 -16.06 -15.06 15.16
N ASN A 237 -16.57 -14.14 15.98
CA ASN A 237 -16.55 -14.27 17.43
C ASN A 237 -17.46 -15.43 17.92
N ALA A 238 -18.60 -15.67 17.26
CA ALA A 238 -19.49 -16.80 17.56
C ALA A 238 -18.81 -18.16 17.31
N GLY A 239 -17.85 -18.22 16.37
CA GLY A 239 -17.00 -19.38 16.14
C GLY A 239 -16.02 -19.69 17.29
N LYS A 240 -15.91 -18.82 18.30
CA LYS A 240 -15.06 -18.98 19.48
C LYS A 240 -13.62 -19.39 19.13
N PRO A 241 -12.89 -18.58 18.34
CA PRO A 241 -11.51 -18.90 17.96
C PRO A 241 -10.65 -19.07 19.22
N GLN A 242 -9.88 -20.16 19.30
CA GLN A 242 -9.03 -20.43 20.46
C GLN A 242 -7.65 -19.83 20.28
N CYS A 243 -7.11 -19.25 21.35
CA CYS A 243 -5.71 -18.86 21.42
C CYS A 243 -4.84 -20.13 21.40
N PRO A 244 -3.90 -20.28 20.45
CA PRO A 244 -3.07 -21.48 20.36
C PRO A 244 -2.10 -21.63 21.55
N VAL A 245 -1.86 -20.56 22.32
CA VAL A 245 -0.91 -20.53 23.44
C VAL A 245 -1.63 -20.72 24.78
N ASN A 246 -2.61 -19.87 25.07
CA ASN A 246 -3.29 -19.85 26.38
C ASN A 246 -4.60 -20.65 26.40
N LEU A 247 -5.01 -21.23 25.27
CA LEU A 247 -6.27 -21.99 25.09
C LEU A 247 -7.55 -21.25 25.54
N ASN A 248 -7.45 -19.92 25.66
CA ASN A 248 -8.59 -19.06 25.93
C ASN A 248 -9.27 -18.68 24.62
N THR A 249 -10.58 -18.51 24.66
CA THR A 249 -11.33 -17.99 23.52
C THR A 249 -10.97 -16.53 23.25
N LEU A 250 -10.53 -16.25 22.03
CA LEU A 250 -10.22 -14.91 21.55
C LEU A 250 -11.49 -14.19 21.12
N ILE A 251 -11.56 -12.89 21.42
CA ILE A 251 -12.67 -12.01 21.06
C ILE A 251 -12.09 -10.79 20.38
N ILE A 252 -12.47 -10.58 19.13
CA ILE A 252 -12.11 -9.38 18.39
C ILE A 252 -13.12 -8.28 18.76
N PRO A 253 -12.68 -7.17 19.38
CA PRO A 253 -13.58 -6.12 19.81
C PRO A 253 -14.04 -5.24 18.64
N LYS A 254 -15.30 -4.75 18.72
CA LYS A 254 -15.92 -3.84 17.73
C LYS A 254 -15.29 -2.44 17.71
N LYS A 255 -14.62 -2.01 18.79
CA LYS A 255 -13.96 -0.71 18.93
C LYS A 255 -12.69 -0.84 19.75
N LYS A 256 -11.73 0.06 19.54
CA LYS A 256 -10.52 0.16 20.37
C LYS A 256 -10.90 0.54 21.80
N SER A 257 -10.56 -0.32 22.77
CA SER A 257 -10.71 0.00 24.19
C SER A 257 -9.55 0.88 24.64
N SER A 258 -9.83 2.00 25.30
CA SER A 258 -8.81 2.84 25.95
C SER A 258 -8.23 2.21 27.21
N LYS A 259 -8.96 1.27 27.83
CA LYS A 259 -8.45 0.44 28.92
C LYS A 259 -7.78 -0.79 28.32
N GLY A 260 -6.51 -1.00 28.66
CA GLY A 260 -5.64 -2.04 28.11
C GLY A 260 -6.34 -3.37 27.90
N GLY A 261 -6.17 -3.93 26.70
CA GLY A 261 -6.80 -5.16 26.27
C GLY A 261 -6.55 -6.34 27.18
N GLY A 262 -7.62 -7.06 27.56
CA GLY A 262 -7.51 -8.29 28.35
C GLY A 262 -6.85 -9.44 27.58
N SER A 263 -6.48 -10.52 28.28
CA SER A 263 -5.82 -11.71 27.72
C SER A 263 -6.58 -12.44 26.58
N ARG A 264 -7.87 -12.11 26.40
CA ARG A 264 -8.74 -12.64 25.35
C ARG A 264 -8.69 -11.84 24.05
N GLN A 265 -7.97 -10.72 23.99
CA GLN A 265 -7.89 -9.94 22.76
C GLN A 265 -6.78 -10.48 21.86
N PRO A 266 -7.03 -10.60 20.55
CA PRO A 266 -6.04 -11.10 19.61
C PRO A 266 -5.03 -10.01 19.22
N TYR A 267 -3.75 -10.39 19.21
CA TYR A 267 -2.61 -9.60 18.80
C TYR A 267 -1.86 -10.30 17.67
N VAL A 268 -1.40 -9.53 16.69
CA VAL A 268 -0.57 -10.00 15.57
C VAL A 268 0.89 -9.65 15.81
N TYR A 269 1.77 -10.62 15.59
CA TYR A 269 3.23 -10.43 15.58
C TYR A 269 3.67 -10.06 14.18
N LEU A 270 4.07 -8.81 13.95
CA LEU A 270 4.27 -8.31 12.60
C LEU A 270 5.39 -9.00 11.83
N ARG A 271 6.39 -9.56 12.52
CA ARG A 271 7.47 -10.27 11.83
C ARG A 271 7.01 -11.59 11.21
N CYS A 272 6.06 -12.28 11.83
CA CYS A 272 5.69 -13.66 11.45
C CYS A 272 4.20 -13.84 11.14
N GLY A 273 3.35 -12.83 11.34
CA GLY A 273 1.91 -12.87 11.07
C GLY A 273 1.08 -13.69 12.07
N HIS A 274 1.71 -14.40 13.01
CA HIS A 274 0.99 -15.19 14.00
C HIS A 274 0.05 -14.33 14.87
N VAL A 275 -1.15 -14.86 15.10
CA VAL A 275 -2.21 -14.22 15.88
C VAL A 275 -2.47 -15.01 17.16
N GLN A 276 -2.43 -14.36 18.32
CA GLN A 276 -2.68 -14.98 19.62
C GLN A 276 -3.04 -13.97 20.71
N GLY A 277 -3.33 -14.43 21.93
CA GLY A 277 -3.68 -13.55 23.05
C GLY A 277 -2.51 -12.71 23.56
N LYS A 278 -2.75 -11.66 24.35
CA LYS A 278 -1.65 -10.92 24.99
C LYS A 278 -0.94 -11.78 26.04
N HIS A 279 0.39 -11.77 26.05
CA HIS A 279 1.21 -12.26 27.16
C HIS A 279 2.39 -11.31 27.42
N GLU A 280 2.96 -11.41 28.61
CA GLU A 280 4.13 -10.62 29.04
C GLU A 280 5.45 -11.33 28.77
N TRP A 281 5.42 -12.66 28.61
CA TRP A 281 6.60 -13.45 28.29
C TRP A 281 7.25 -13.02 26.97
N GLY A 282 8.58 -12.93 26.92
CA GLY A 282 9.30 -12.56 25.69
C GLY A 282 9.12 -11.10 25.28
N HIS A 283 8.56 -10.24 26.14
CA HIS A 283 8.64 -8.79 26.01
C HIS A 283 9.94 -8.30 26.63
N HIS A 284 10.76 -7.63 25.83
CA HIS A 284 12.02 -7.05 26.27
C HIS A 284 12.06 -5.57 25.92
N ALA A 285 12.22 -4.72 26.93
CA ALA A 285 12.61 -3.33 26.73
C ALA A 285 14.13 -3.28 26.55
N LEU A 286 14.57 -2.94 25.34
CA LEU A 286 15.99 -2.74 25.04
C LEU A 286 16.45 -1.40 25.65
N SER A 287 17.74 -1.31 25.97
CA SER A 287 18.36 -0.15 26.62
C SER A 287 18.25 1.16 25.81
N ASN A 288 17.96 1.07 24.51
CA ASN A 288 17.72 2.20 23.61
C ASN A 288 16.24 2.66 23.59
N GLY A 289 15.37 2.11 24.44
CA GLY A 289 13.93 2.41 24.48
C GLY A 289 13.09 1.65 23.45
N GLN A 290 13.71 0.79 22.63
CA GLN A 290 13.02 -0.04 21.65
C GLN A 290 12.42 -1.28 22.33
N GLN A 291 11.22 -1.69 21.92
CA GLN A 291 10.58 -2.89 22.45
C GLN A 291 10.77 -4.06 21.48
N SER A 292 11.08 -5.24 22.01
CA SER A 292 11.09 -6.50 21.27
C SER A 292 10.03 -7.44 21.84
N TYR A 293 9.28 -8.10 20.96
CA TYR A 293 8.24 -9.06 21.29
C TYR A 293 8.56 -10.41 20.65
N LYS A 294 8.84 -11.41 21.46
CA LYS A 294 9.08 -12.78 20.99
C LYS A 294 7.76 -13.52 20.77
N CYS A 295 7.56 -14.06 19.58
CA CYS A 295 6.38 -14.87 19.25
C CYS A 295 6.43 -16.22 19.99
N PRO A 296 5.43 -16.62 20.78
CA PRO A 296 5.44 -17.92 21.46
C PRO A 296 5.32 -19.13 20.54
N ILE A 297 4.78 -18.93 19.34
CA ILE A 297 4.51 -20.02 18.40
C ILE A 297 5.78 -20.40 17.64
N CYS A 298 6.53 -19.41 17.15
CA CYS A 298 7.68 -19.63 16.26
C CYS A 298 8.99 -19.01 16.76
N LEU A 299 8.98 -18.36 17.93
CA LEU A 299 10.14 -17.72 18.57
C LEU A 299 10.76 -16.55 17.79
N ALA A 300 10.21 -16.17 16.64
CA ALA A 300 10.63 -14.98 15.90
C ALA A 300 10.42 -13.71 16.73
N GLU A 301 11.41 -12.82 16.68
CA GLU A 301 11.33 -11.51 17.33
C GLU A 301 10.64 -10.50 16.41
N SER A 302 9.62 -9.83 16.94
CA SER A 302 8.93 -8.73 16.29
C SER A 302 9.21 -7.43 17.04
N GLU A 303 9.56 -6.37 16.33
CA GLU A 303 9.69 -5.02 16.92
C GLU A 303 8.33 -4.43 17.33
N ARG A 304 7.24 -4.97 16.77
CA ARG A 304 5.88 -4.49 16.97
C ARG A 304 4.87 -5.63 17.03
N VAL A 305 3.93 -5.49 17.95
CA VAL A 305 2.69 -6.28 18.00
C VAL A 305 1.49 -5.36 17.95
N ILE A 306 0.42 -5.81 17.31
CA ILE A 306 -0.77 -5.01 17.07
C ILE A 306 -2.00 -5.74 17.55
N GLN A 307 -2.85 -5.02 18.29
CA GLN A 307 -4.17 -5.50 18.64
C GLN A 307 -5.08 -5.50 17.40
N ILE A 308 -5.70 -6.65 17.10
CA ILE A 308 -6.76 -6.70 16.09
C ILE A 308 -8.03 -6.13 16.72
N VAL A 309 -8.59 -5.11 16.08
CA VAL A 309 -9.89 -4.52 16.43
C VAL A 309 -10.65 -4.22 15.13
N GLN A 310 -11.98 -4.20 15.19
CA GLN A 310 -12.76 -3.60 14.11
C GLN A 310 -12.61 -2.08 14.21
N TYR A 311 -12.20 -1.45 13.11
CA TYR A 311 -12.35 -0.02 12.92
C TYR A 311 -13.52 0.18 11.96
N VAL A 312 -14.59 0.80 12.45
CA VAL A 312 -15.76 1.27 11.67
C VAL A 312 -15.65 2.75 11.49
#